data_AF-A0A7C9DPP0-F1
#
_entry.id   AF-A0A7C9DPP0-F1
#
_cell.length_a   1.000
_cell.length_b   1.000
_cell.length_c   1.000
_cell.angle_alpha   90.00
_cell.angle_beta   90.00
_cell.angle_gamma   90.00
#
_symmetry.space_group_name_H-M   'P 1'
#
loop_
_entity.id
_entity.type
_entity.pdbx_description
1 polymer ?
#
loop_
_entity_poly.entity_id
_entity_poly.type
_entity_poly.pdbx_seq_one_letter_code
_entity_poly.pdbx_strand_id
1 'polypeptide(L)'
;VMERDFWVAQNPNNKGHVYGFGFEGLVMRQQACRSTSAQSSSVNNYDAREMAQRLNESIAKAAEDARQEELTRKIEDNLMKKLTDKFTKHFADAKASLEKTMKKQITKSESKVHRIMDFFKSQRTGSSPTVPPAPWRKLV
;
A
#
# COMPACT_ATOMS: atom_id res chain seq x y z
N VAL A 1 -66.48 12.49 7.50
CA VAL A 1 -66.82 12.87 8.89
C VAL A 1 -67.37 11.68 9.71
N MET A 2 -67.62 10.50 9.13
CA MET A 2 -68.53 9.49 9.72
C MET A 2 -67.92 8.41 10.64
N GLU A 3 -66.61 8.42 10.97
CA GLU A 3 -66.01 7.39 11.84
C GLU A 3 -65.60 7.87 13.23
N ARG A 4 -65.33 9.16 13.42
CA ARG A 4 -65.03 9.71 14.76
C ARG A 4 -66.27 9.81 15.65
N ASP A 5 -67.43 10.02 15.04
CA ASP A 5 -68.68 10.30 15.77
C ASP A 5 -69.36 9.03 16.30
N PHE A 6 -68.99 7.85 15.79
CA PHE A 6 -69.57 6.57 16.22
C PHE A 6 -69.11 6.17 17.63
N TRP A 7 -67.85 6.43 17.98
CA TRP A 7 -67.28 6.07 19.28
C TRP A 7 -67.75 6.95 20.43
N VAL A 8 -68.07 8.22 20.14
CA VAL A 8 -68.57 9.20 21.14
C VAL A 8 -70.02 8.91 21.53
N ALA A 9 -70.83 8.40 20.60
CA ALA A 9 -72.25 8.16 20.81
C ALA A 9 -72.55 6.92 21.68
N GLN A 10 -71.65 5.95 21.79
CA GLN A 10 -71.92 4.66 22.46
C GLN A 10 -71.57 4.62 23.96
N ASN A 11 -70.98 5.66 24.54
CA ASN A 11 -70.62 5.67 25.97
C ASN A 11 -70.90 7.01 26.68
N PRO A 12 -72.17 7.47 26.73
CA PRO A 12 -72.53 8.57 27.61
C PRO A 12 -72.65 8.08 29.05
N ASN A 13 -71.85 8.64 29.96
CA ASN A 13 -72.20 8.59 31.38
C ASN A 13 -73.34 9.60 31.66
N ASN A 14 -74.02 9.47 32.81
CA ASN A 14 -75.11 10.37 33.24
C ASN A 14 -74.70 11.85 33.45
N LYS A 15 -73.49 12.25 33.02
CA LYS A 15 -72.95 13.62 33.08
C LYS A 15 -72.34 14.08 31.75
N GLY A 16 -72.53 13.34 30.64
CA GLY A 16 -72.10 13.77 29.30
C GLY A 16 -70.59 13.70 29.03
N HIS A 17 -69.82 12.92 29.79
CA HIS A 17 -68.40 12.70 29.51
C HIS A 17 -68.16 11.33 28.89
N VAL A 18 -67.47 11.31 27.74
CA VAL A 18 -67.03 10.10 27.03
C VAL A 18 -65.94 9.41 27.86
N TYR A 19 -66.13 8.12 28.17
CA TYR A 19 -65.07 7.30 28.77
C TYR A 19 -63.87 7.25 27.83
N GLY A 20 -62.74 7.85 28.24
CA GLY A 20 -61.50 7.76 27.47
C GLY A 20 -60.38 8.68 27.94
N PHE A 21 -60.68 9.81 28.56
CA PHE A 21 -59.66 10.70 29.11
C PHE A 21 -60.06 11.15 30.51
N GLY A 22 -59.81 10.30 31.50
CA GLY A 22 -59.79 10.70 32.91
C GLY A 22 -58.61 11.65 33.21
N PHE A 23 -58.38 11.94 34.49
CA PHE A 23 -57.25 12.74 34.97
C PHE A 23 -55.90 12.26 34.41
N GLU A 24 -55.71 10.95 34.26
CA GLU A 24 -54.55 10.32 33.61
C GLU A 24 -54.32 10.79 32.18
N GLY A 25 -55.39 10.94 31.39
CA GLY A 25 -55.28 11.41 30.02
C GLY A 25 -54.87 12.89 29.93
N LEU A 26 -55.30 13.70 30.90
CA LEU A 26 -54.88 15.11 31.01
C LEU A 26 -53.39 15.21 31.38
N VAL A 27 -52.92 14.34 32.29
CA VAL A 27 -51.51 14.22 32.67
C VAL A 27 -50.67 13.76 31.47
N MET A 28 -51.11 12.74 30.73
CA MET A 28 -50.42 12.27 29.52
C MET A 28 -50.34 13.34 28.44
N ARG A 29 -51.41 14.12 28.22
CA ARG A 29 -51.38 15.24 27.27
C ARG A 29 -50.39 16.33 27.72
N GLN A 30 -50.38 16.68 29.00
CA GLN A 30 -49.48 17.70 29.54
C GLN A 30 -48.02 17.24 29.49
N GLN A 31 -47.76 15.95 29.70
CA GLN A 31 -46.44 15.35 29.60
C GLN A 31 -45.98 15.26 28.13
N ALA A 32 -46.87 14.91 27.19
CA ALA A 32 -46.58 14.92 25.76
C ALA A 32 -46.31 16.34 25.22
N CYS A 33 -47.04 17.35 25.68
CA CYS A 33 -46.78 18.75 25.35
C CYS A 33 -45.44 19.25 25.92
N ARG A 34 -45.04 18.80 27.12
CA ARG A 34 -43.71 19.10 27.67
C ARG A 34 -42.59 18.43 26.87
N SER A 35 -42.76 17.17 26.46
CA SER A 35 -41.77 16.43 25.67
C SER A 35 -41.54 17.03 24.27
N THR A 36 -42.58 17.54 23.62
CA THR A 36 -42.46 18.22 22.31
C THR A 36 -41.83 19.61 22.44
N SER A 37 -42.14 20.35 23.51
CA SER A 37 -41.44 21.63 23.80
C SER A 37 -39.96 21.43 24.17
N ALA A 38 -39.61 20.30 24.79
CA ALA A 38 -38.23 19.97 25.15
C ALA A 38 -37.40 19.42 23.98
N GLN A 39 -38.03 18.84 22.95
CA GLN A 39 -37.35 18.42 21.71
C GLN A 39 -37.02 19.58 20.76
N SER A 40 -37.62 20.76 20.97
CA SER A 40 -37.40 21.94 20.12
C SER A 40 -36.02 22.60 20.29
N SER A 41 -35.23 22.24 21.31
CA SER A 41 -33.92 22.87 21.56
C SER A 41 -32.80 22.35 20.66
N SER A 42 -33.01 21.23 19.95
CA SER A 42 -32.02 20.62 19.04
C SER A 42 -31.98 21.31 17.65
N VAL A 43 -33.06 21.99 17.27
CA VAL A 43 -33.15 22.68 15.96
C VAL A 43 -32.31 23.96 15.92
N ASN A 44 -31.89 24.49 17.08
CA ASN A 44 -31.12 25.73 17.16
C ASN A 44 -29.65 25.62 16.72
N ASN A 45 -29.13 24.42 16.47
CA ASN A 45 -27.73 24.20 16.04
C ASN A 45 -27.61 23.59 14.63
N TYR A 46 -28.70 23.45 13.89
CA TYR A 46 -28.67 22.96 12.51
C TYR A 46 -28.61 24.14 11.54
N ASP A 47 -27.41 24.65 11.25
CA ASP A 47 -27.22 25.53 10.11
C ASP A 47 -26.92 24.69 8.86
N ALA A 48 -27.92 24.59 7.98
CA ALA A 48 -27.81 23.86 6.71
C ALA A 48 -26.64 24.39 5.86
N ARG A 49 -26.30 25.69 5.97
CA ARG A 49 -25.19 26.30 5.26
C ARG A 49 -23.84 25.82 5.80
N GLU A 50 -23.71 25.76 7.12
CA GLU A 50 -22.50 25.26 7.78
C GLU A 50 -22.28 23.78 7.47
N MET A 51 -23.36 22.98 7.49
CA MET A 51 -23.31 21.57 7.12
C MET A 51 -22.90 21.36 5.66
N ALA A 52 -23.46 22.14 4.74
CA ALA A 52 -23.08 22.10 3.32
C ALA A 52 -21.62 22.51 3.10
N GLN A 53 -21.13 23.51 3.83
CA GLN A 53 -19.74 23.94 3.76
C GLN A 53 -18.79 22.85 4.25
N ARG A 54 -19.08 22.23 5.42
CA ARG A 54 -18.26 21.12 5.95
C ARG A 54 -18.24 19.91 5.01
N LEU A 55 -19.35 19.61 4.34
CA LEU A 55 -19.41 18.55 3.32
C LEU A 55 -18.53 18.90 2.11
N ASN A 56 -18.60 20.12 1.61
CA ASN A 56 -17.77 20.57 0.50
C ASN A 56 -16.27 20.52 0.86
N GLU A 57 -15.91 20.98 2.06
CA GLU A 57 -14.53 20.89 2.58
C GLU A 57 -14.08 19.43 2.72
N SER A 58 -14.94 18.53 3.19
CA SER A 58 -14.63 17.10 3.29
C SER A 58 -14.44 16.45 1.92
N ILE A 59 -15.27 16.80 0.93
CA ILE A 59 -15.14 16.27 -0.44
C ILE A 59 -13.85 16.80 -1.07
N ALA A 60 -13.55 18.09 -0.91
CA ALA A 60 -12.33 18.69 -1.42
C ALA A 60 -11.09 18.04 -0.80
N LYS A 61 -11.12 17.79 0.52
CA LYS A 61 -10.04 17.10 1.22
C LYS A 61 -9.86 15.66 0.72
N ALA A 62 -10.95 14.90 0.59
CA ALA A 62 -10.89 13.53 0.07
C ALA A 62 -10.34 13.48 -1.37
N ALA A 63 -10.68 14.46 -2.20
CA ALA A 63 -10.16 14.57 -3.56
C ALA A 63 -8.65 14.88 -3.58
N GLU A 64 -8.17 15.75 -2.69
CA GLU A 64 -6.74 16.07 -2.60
C GLU A 64 -5.94 14.88 -2.02
N ASP A 65 -6.47 14.21 -1.00
CA ASP A 65 -5.85 13.02 -0.41
C ASP A 65 -5.71 11.90 -1.47
N ALA A 66 -6.75 11.66 -2.27
CA ALA A 66 -6.71 10.69 -3.37
C ALA A 66 -5.67 11.08 -4.44
N ARG A 67 -5.54 12.37 -4.76
CA ARG A 67 -4.53 12.86 -5.72
C ARG A 67 -3.11 12.65 -5.19
N GLN A 68 -2.91 12.90 -3.90
CA GLN A 68 -1.63 12.74 -3.23
C GLN A 68 -1.22 11.26 -3.13
N GLU A 69 -2.17 10.36 -2.86
CA GLU A 69 -1.95 8.91 -2.85
C GLU A 69 -1.53 8.41 -4.24
N GLU A 70 -2.19 8.88 -5.31
CA GLU A 70 -1.81 8.50 -6.68
C GLU A 70 -0.42 9.01 -7.06
N LEU A 71 -0.05 10.23 -6.66
CA LEU A 71 1.30 10.75 -6.86
C LEU A 71 2.34 9.94 -6.11
N THR A 72 2.05 9.59 -4.86
CA THR A 72 2.96 8.79 -4.01
C THR A 72 3.19 7.42 -4.63
N ARG A 73 2.12 6.75 -5.05
CA ARG A 73 2.20 5.45 -5.74
C ARG A 73 3.02 5.53 -7.03
N LYS A 74 2.83 6.57 -7.85
CA LYS A 74 3.63 6.77 -9.07
C LYS A 74 5.11 6.97 -8.78
N ILE A 75 5.45 7.66 -7.69
CA ILE A 75 6.84 7.86 -7.26
C ILE A 75 7.43 6.53 -6.80
N GLU A 76 6.71 5.76 -5.99
CA GLU A 76 7.13 4.43 -5.52
C GLU A 76 7.38 3.47 -6.68
N ASP A 77 6.44 3.39 -7.64
CA ASP A 77 6.59 2.55 -8.83
C ASP A 77 7.82 2.93 -9.66
N ASN A 78 8.09 4.25 -9.82
CA ASN A 78 9.27 4.73 -10.54
C ASN A 78 10.57 4.39 -9.81
N LEU A 79 10.60 4.54 -8.50
CA LEU A 79 11.76 4.20 -7.67
C LEU A 79 12.04 2.70 -7.70
N MET A 80 11.01 1.87 -7.54
CA MET A 80 11.13 0.42 -7.63
C MET A 80 11.63 -0.02 -8.99
N LYS A 81 11.10 0.55 -10.08
CA LYS A 81 11.59 0.29 -11.44
C LYS A 81 13.06 0.68 -11.62
N LYS A 82 13.47 1.88 -11.17
CA LYS A 82 14.88 2.30 -11.24
C LYS A 82 15.79 1.40 -10.43
N LEU A 83 15.31 0.91 -9.29
CA LEU A 83 16.07 0.01 -8.42
C LEU A 83 16.27 -1.35 -9.11
N THR A 84 15.21 -1.94 -9.65
CA THR A 84 15.28 -3.21 -10.38
C THR A 84 16.15 -3.11 -11.63
N ASP A 85 16.03 -2.01 -12.39
CA ASP A 85 16.86 -1.77 -13.58
C ASP A 85 18.36 -1.66 -13.20
N LYS A 86 18.68 -0.98 -12.09
CA LYS A 86 20.07 -0.90 -11.60
C LYS A 86 20.59 -2.27 -11.15
N PHE A 87 19.80 -3.02 -10.40
CA PHE A 87 20.20 -4.35 -9.95
C PHE A 87 20.43 -5.30 -11.13
N THR A 88 19.48 -5.38 -12.06
CA THR A 88 19.59 -6.26 -13.23
C THR A 88 20.82 -5.93 -14.07
N LYS A 89 21.09 -4.64 -14.30
CA LYS A 89 22.31 -4.21 -15.00
C LYS A 89 23.58 -4.60 -14.24
N HIS A 90 23.64 -4.32 -12.93
CA HIS A 90 24.81 -4.65 -12.13
C HIS A 90 25.09 -6.16 -12.07
N PHE A 91 24.04 -6.98 -12.01
CA PHE A 91 24.16 -8.44 -12.08
C PHE A 91 24.66 -8.90 -13.45
N ALA A 92 24.15 -8.33 -14.55
CA ALA A 92 24.62 -8.65 -15.89
C ALA A 92 26.11 -8.28 -16.08
N ASP A 93 26.51 -7.09 -15.63
CA ASP A 93 27.88 -6.59 -15.71
C ASP A 93 28.83 -7.45 -14.86
N ALA A 94 28.42 -7.80 -13.63
CA ALA A 94 29.19 -8.68 -12.75
C ALA A 94 29.38 -10.08 -13.34
N LYS A 95 28.31 -10.65 -13.92
CA LYS A 95 28.36 -11.95 -14.60
C LYS A 95 29.32 -11.91 -15.79
N ALA A 96 29.21 -10.91 -16.66
CA ALA A 96 30.08 -10.76 -17.81
C ALA A 96 31.56 -10.57 -17.42
N SER A 97 31.82 -9.78 -16.37
CA SER A 97 33.16 -9.60 -15.81
C SER A 97 33.74 -10.92 -15.29
N LEU A 98 32.94 -11.68 -14.53
CA LEU A 98 33.37 -12.98 -14.00
C LEU A 98 33.69 -13.97 -15.13
N GLU A 99 32.82 -14.11 -16.12
CA GLU A 99 33.04 -14.99 -17.29
C GLU A 99 34.32 -14.61 -18.05
N LYS A 100 34.58 -13.32 -18.26
CA LYS A 100 35.80 -12.83 -18.89
C LYS A 100 37.04 -13.20 -18.08
N THR A 101 36.95 -13.07 -16.76
CA THR A 101 38.06 -13.38 -15.85
C THR A 101 38.36 -14.88 -15.83
N MET A 102 37.33 -15.72 -15.78
CA MET A 102 37.46 -17.18 -15.84
C MET A 102 38.05 -17.63 -17.18
N LYS A 103 37.57 -17.14 -18.33
CA LYS A 103 38.13 -17.46 -19.65
C LYS A 103 39.62 -17.10 -19.75
N LYS A 104 40.03 -15.96 -19.18
CA LYS A 104 41.44 -15.55 -19.15
C LYS A 104 42.29 -16.48 -18.27
N GLN A 105 41.76 -16.97 -17.15
CA GLN A 105 42.48 -17.94 -16.33
C GLN A 105 42.60 -19.30 -17.01
N ILE A 106 41.53 -19.78 -17.65
CA ILE A 106 41.50 -21.06 -18.38
C ILE A 106 42.55 -21.04 -19.49
N THR A 107 42.53 -20.04 -20.38
CA THR A 107 43.52 -19.89 -21.46
C THR A 107 44.97 -19.78 -20.95
N LYS A 108 45.17 -19.11 -19.81
CA LYS A 108 46.49 -19.04 -19.16
C LYS A 108 46.92 -20.40 -18.59
N SER A 109 46.01 -21.20 -18.06
CA SER A 109 46.33 -22.57 -17.61
C SER A 109 46.59 -23.50 -18.79
N GLU A 110 45.81 -23.42 -19.86
CA GLU A 110 45.97 -24.23 -21.07
C GLU A 110 47.33 -23.99 -21.73
N SER A 111 47.75 -22.73 -21.87
CA SER A 111 49.07 -22.40 -22.43
C SER A 111 50.23 -22.91 -21.58
N LYS A 112 50.09 -22.90 -20.24
CA LYS A 112 51.09 -23.52 -19.34
C LYS A 112 51.16 -25.03 -19.54
N VAL A 113 50.00 -25.69 -19.64
CA VAL A 113 49.94 -27.14 -19.87
C VAL A 113 50.57 -27.49 -21.22
N HIS A 114 50.26 -26.75 -22.29
CA HIS A 114 50.88 -26.94 -23.60
C HIS A 114 52.40 -26.81 -23.53
N ARG A 115 52.91 -25.76 -22.87
CA ARG A 115 54.36 -25.55 -22.71
C ARG A 115 55.05 -26.69 -21.96
N ILE A 116 54.40 -27.24 -20.93
CA ILE A 116 54.90 -28.42 -20.20
C ILE A 116 54.90 -29.65 -21.11
N MET A 117 53.82 -29.87 -21.87
CA MET A 117 53.71 -31.01 -22.79
C MET A 117 54.76 -30.94 -23.91
N ASP A 118 55.02 -29.76 -24.45
CA ASP A 118 56.05 -29.54 -25.49
C ASP A 118 57.47 -29.76 -24.94
N PHE A 119 57.71 -29.38 -23.67
CA PHE A 119 58.95 -29.72 -22.98
C PHE A 119 59.14 -31.24 -22.91
N PHE A 120 58.14 -31.99 -22.45
CA PHE A 120 58.23 -33.46 -22.36
C PHE A 120 58.36 -34.13 -23.72
N LYS A 121 57.68 -33.63 -24.76
CA LYS A 121 57.86 -34.11 -26.13
C LYS A 121 59.29 -33.92 -26.62
N SER A 122 59.89 -32.75 -26.35
CA SER A 122 61.28 -32.45 -26.73
C SER A 122 62.29 -33.38 -26.05
N GLN A 123 62.07 -33.72 -24.77
CA GLN A 123 62.91 -34.68 -24.04
C GLN A 123 62.85 -36.09 -24.64
N ARG A 124 61.70 -36.51 -25.20
CA ARG A 124 61.54 -37.84 -25.83
C ARG A 124 62.21 -37.96 -27.20
N THR A 125 62.37 -36.85 -27.93
CA THR A 125 62.98 -36.85 -29.27
C THR A 125 64.50 -36.74 -29.27
N GLY A 126 65.16 -36.83 -28.11
CA GLY A 126 66.63 -36.84 -28.00
C GLY A 126 67.33 -35.52 -28.35
N SER A 127 66.58 -34.49 -28.77
CA SER A 127 67.10 -33.14 -29.01
C SER A 127 67.07 -32.38 -27.70
N SER A 128 68.22 -32.34 -27.01
CA SER A 128 68.43 -31.53 -25.81
C SER A 128 68.05 -30.06 -26.07
N PRO A 129 67.00 -29.52 -25.42
CA PRO A 129 66.77 -28.10 -25.45
C PRO A 129 67.80 -27.46 -24.51
N THR A 130 68.69 -26.63 -25.05
CA THR A 130 69.63 -25.83 -24.26
C THR A 130 68.84 -25.05 -23.21
N VAL A 131 68.93 -25.50 -21.96
CA VAL A 131 68.30 -24.86 -20.81
C VAL A 131 68.88 -23.45 -20.70
N PRO A 132 68.09 -22.37 -20.79
CA PRO A 132 68.61 -21.03 -20.56
C PRO A 132 69.17 -20.97 -19.13
N PRO A 133 70.36 -20.40 -18.93
CA PRO A 133 71.04 -20.47 -17.64
C PRO A 133 70.17 -19.84 -16.56
N ALA A 134 69.92 -20.60 -15.49
CA ALA A 134 69.22 -20.10 -14.32
C ALA A 134 70.04 -18.94 -13.72
N PRO A 135 69.45 -17.74 -13.55
CA PRO A 135 70.18 -16.53 -13.14
C PRO A 135 70.78 -16.62 -11.72
N TRP A 136 70.47 -17.67 -10.98
CA TRP A 136 70.94 -17.90 -9.60
C TRP A 136 72.20 -18.78 -9.51
N ARG A 137 72.69 -19.34 -10.62
CA ARG A 137 73.93 -20.16 -10.66
C ARG A 137 75.18 -19.31 -10.93
N LYS A 138 75.40 -18.26 -10.13
CA LYS A 138 76.72 -17.66 -9.95
C LYS A 138 76.89 -17.40 -8.47
N LEU A 139 77.64 -18.28 -7.80
CA LEU A 139 78.39 -18.07 -6.56
C LEU A 139 78.98 -19.42 -6.15
N VAL A 140 80.14 -19.73 -6.73
CA VAL A 140 81.23 -20.42 -6.06
C VAL A 140 82.42 -19.50 -6.19
#